data_AF-A0A7C5Y5N1-F1
#
_entry.id   AF-A0A7C5Y5N1-F1
#
_cell.length_a   1.000
_cell.length_b   1.000
_cell.length_c   1.000
_cell.angle_alpha   90.00
_cell.angle_beta   90.00
_cell.angle_gamma   90.00
#
_symmetry.space_group_name_H-M   'P 1'
#
loop_
_entity.id
_entity.type
_entity.pdbx_description
1 polymer ?
#
loop_
_entity_poly.entity_id
_entity_poly.type
_entity_poly.pdbx_seq_one_letter_code
_entity_poly.pdbx_strand_id
1 'polypeptide(L)'
;MQGRLHGNPEQFDDFVNELFVASNYASNFFRTNMPELSGSESIDVYAERGGIEIWCECKKLRRRDPYTELAIGLMQWLHEKGMNLLLDITFTQAPREKSELIIKAIESYIEKGHLEGMDSLERLTVLPLADVSDAPLNVKISPENVEYLVYAAYIGVFEGRLKIKDPKILIFRNNNKVKEVINRIEHKLEEAYGQLKMIKVSYRGERKVVQIDVSDAIGAIVVPYYDEGVYKEEMLRNIENFCKDWLLKHPDIDSVVLVIRRIHLDPFGHLYAIVVEYRTITPYTPPGWSVLT
;
A
#
# COMPACT_ATOMS: atom_id res chain seq x y z
N MET A 1 -2.93 30.85 6.21
CA MET A 1 -4.28 30.26 6.19
C MET A 1 -4.14 28.76 6.45
N GLN A 2 -4.58 28.27 7.61
CA GLN A 2 -4.77 26.83 7.82
C GLN A 2 -6.22 26.51 7.44
N GLY A 3 -6.43 26.02 6.22
CA GLY A 3 -7.72 25.47 5.85
C GLY A 3 -7.89 24.12 6.53
N ARG A 4 -8.69 24.05 7.60
CA ARG A 4 -9.19 22.77 8.10
C ARG A 4 -10.27 22.30 7.13
N LEU A 5 -9.97 21.27 6.34
CA LEU A 5 -10.98 20.51 5.62
C LEU A 5 -11.83 19.78 6.66
N HIS A 6 -13.08 20.20 6.83
CA HIS A 6 -14.06 19.59 7.74
C HIS A 6 -14.75 18.34 7.12
N GLY A 7 -14.07 17.59 6.26
CA GLY A 7 -14.58 16.38 5.60
C GLY A 7 -14.09 15.08 6.25
N ASN A 8 -14.67 13.93 5.87
CA ASN A 8 -14.11 12.62 6.23
C ASN A 8 -12.69 12.51 5.63
N PRO A 9 -11.63 12.26 6.42
CA PRO A 9 -10.26 12.11 5.91
C PRO A 9 -10.13 11.10 4.76
N GLU A 10 -10.98 10.07 4.73
CA GLU A 10 -11.02 9.09 3.65
C GLU A 10 -11.44 9.71 2.32
N GLN A 11 -12.47 10.57 2.32
CA GLN A 11 -12.94 11.25 1.11
C GLN A 11 -11.86 12.15 0.51
N PHE A 12 -11.05 12.80 1.35
CA PHE A 12 -9.95 13.62 0.87
C PHE A 12 -8.85 12.78 0.21
N ASP A 13 -8.53 11.63 0.79
CA ASP A 13 -7.51 10.73 0.27
C ASP A 13 -7.94 10.04 -1.04
N ASP A 14 -9.22 9.66 -1.15
CA ASP A 14 -9.80 9.17 -2.42
C ASP A 14 -9.74 10.27 -3.50
N PHE A 15 -10.16 11.49 -3.17
CA PHE A 15 -10.07 12.63 -4.07
C PHE A 15 -8.64 12.92 -4.55
N VAL A 16 -7.64 12.83 -3.67
CA VAL A 16 -6.23 13.02 -4.05
C VAL A 16 -5.79 11.94 -5.04
N ASN A 17 -6.23 10.69 -4.85
CA ASN A 17 -5.95 9.60 -5.78
C ASN A 17 -6.60 9.86 -7.15
N GLU A 18 -7.88 10.22 -7.19
CA GLU A 18 -8.61 10.56 -8.43
C GLU A 18 -7.96 11.74 -9.17
N LEU A 19 -7.59 12.80 -8.44
CA LEU A 19 -6.92 13.97 -9.01
C LEU A 19 -5.58 13.59 -9.65
N PHE A 20 -4.86 12.64 -9.07
CA PHE A 20 -3.62 12.13 -9.65
C PHE A 20 -3.86 11.40 -10.97
N VAL A 21 -4.93 10.59 -11.07
CA VAL A 21 -5.35 9.93 -12.31
C VAL A 21 -5.72 10.95 -13.38
N ALA A 22 -6.58 11.90 -13.01
CA ALA A 22 -7.03 12.96 -13.91
C ALA A 22 -5.85 13.79 -14.43
N SER A 23 -4.90 14.14 -13.55
CA SER A 23 -3.70 14.90 -13.90
C SER A 23 -2.79 14.11 -14.85
N ASN A 24 -2.71 12.78 -14.73
CA ASN A 24 -1.95 11.94 -15.66
C ASN A 24 -2.55 12.00 -17.07
N TYR A 25 -3.87 11.83 -17.21
CA TYR A 25 -4.55 11.98 -18.50
C TYR A 25 -4.33 13.38 -19.10
N ALA A 26 -4.53 14.44 -18.30
CA ALA A 26 -4.36 15.81 -18.74
C ALA A 26 -2.91 16.09 -19.21
N SER A 27 -1.91 15.58 -18.48
CA SER A 27 -0.49 15.70 -18.84
C SER A 27 -0.15 14.98 -20.16
N ASN A 28 -0.96 14.00 -20.55
CA ASN A 28 -0.89 13.29 -21.82
C ASN A 28 -1.85 13.85 -22.89
N PHE A 29 -2.24 15.12 -22.74
CA PHE A 29 -3.07 15.88 -23.69
C PHE A 29 -4.48 15.33 -23.90
N PHE A 30 -5.03 14.58 -22.94
CA PHE A 30 -6.46 14.28 -22.92
C PHE A 30 -7.23 15.48 -22.39
N ARG A 31 -8.44 15.69 -22.91
CA ARG A 31 -9.44 16.54 -22.26
C ARG A 31 -10.02 15.75 -21.08
N THR A 32 -9.75 16.19 -19.87
CA THR A 32 -10.10 15.45 -18.66
C THR A 32 -11.12 16.21 -17.82
N ASN A 33 -12.12 15.50 -17.31
CA ASN A 33 -13.13 15.99 -16.37
C ASN A 33 -13.23 15.03 -15.18
N MET A 34 -13.75 15.52 -14.05
CA MET A 34 -14.12 14.71 -12.88
C MET A 34 -15.62 14.85 -12.63
N PRO A 35 -16.46 14.04 -13.31
CA PRO A 35 -17.91 14.23 -13.38
C PRO A 35 -18.63 14.27 -12.02
N GLU A 36 -18.17 13.48 -11.05
CA GLU A 36 -18.75 13.45 -9.70
C GLU A 36 -18.66 14.82 -9.01
N LEU A 37 -17.54 15.55 -9.17
CA LEU A 37 -17.36 16.89 -8.58
C LEU A 37 -18.34 17.91 -9.15
N SER A 38 -18.75 17.75 -10.41
CA SER A 38 -19.76 18.58 -11.05
C SER A 38 -21.19 18.09 -10.82
N GLY A 39 -21.38 16.95 -10.16
CA GLY A 39 -22.68 16.32 -9.95
C GLY A 39 -23.36 15.84 -11.24
N SER A 40 -22.60 15.70 -12.33
CA SER A 40 -23.16 15.35 -13.65
C SER A 40 -23.32 13.84 -13.82
N GLU A 41 -22.38 13.05 -13.27
CA GLU A 41 -22.38 11.59 -13.31
C GLU A 41 -21.68 11.03 -12.06
N SER A 42 -21.90 9.76 -11.73
CA SER A 42 -21.27 9.09 -10.58
C SER A 42 -19.90 8.47 -10.91
N ILE A 43 -19.23 8.99 -11.95
CA ILE A 43 -17.92 8.52 -12.41
C ILE A 43 -16.84 9.46 -11.92
N ASP A 44 -15.75 8.88 -11.41
CA ASP A 44 -14.64 9.62 -10.83
C ASP A 44 -13.87 10.43 -11.89
N VAL A 45 -13.46 9.80 -13.00
CA VAL A 45 -12.65 10.44 -14.05
C VAL A 45 -13.17 10.10 -15.46
N TYR A 46 -13.34 11.13 -16.27
CA TYR A 46 -13.56 11.03 -17.71
C TYR A 46 -12.40 11.64 -18.48
N ALA A 47 -11.90 10.98 -19.52
CA ALA A 47 -10.86 11.49 -20.39
C ALA A 47 -11.13 11.23 -21.87
N GLU A 48 -10.92 12.23 -22.72
CA GLU A 48 -11.15 12.15 -24.17
C GLU A 48 -9.93 12.64 -24.96
N ARG A 49 -9.52 11.88 -25.98
CA ARG A 49 -8.55 12.34 -26.99
C ARG A 49 -8.71 11.61 -28.32
N GLY A 50 -8.91 12.35 -29.40
CA GLY A 50 -8.84 11.81 -30.76
C GLY A 50 -9.82 10.66 -31.05
N GLY A 51 -11.05 10.75 -30.54
CA GLY A 51 -12.08 9.71 -30.69
C GLY A 51 -11.93 8.52 -29.73
N ILE A 52 -11.01 8.61 -28.76
CA ILE A 52 -10.93 7.70 -27.63
C ILE A 52 -11.58 8.38 -26.43
N GLU A 53 -12.50 7.68 -25.79
CA GLU A 53 -13.16 8.09 -24.55
C GLU A 53 -12.91 7.07 -23.45
N ILE A 54 -12.60 7.54 -22.26
CA ILE A 54 -12.25 6.69 -21.12
C ILE A 54 -13.08 7.10 -19.92
N TRP A 55 -13.84 6.14 -19.40
CA TRP A 55 -14.59 6.21 -18.16
C TRP A 55 -13.83 5.42 -17.09
N CYS A 56 -13.34 6.11 -16.08
CA CYS A 56 -12.45 5.53 -15.08
C CYS A 56 -13.01 5.66 -13.67
N GLU A 57 -13.13 4.52 -12.99
CA GLU A 57 -13.38 4.44 -11.56
C GLU A 57 -12.07 4.24 -10.81
N CYS A 58 -11.83 5.07 -9.82
CA CYS A 58 -10.65 5.07 -8.99
C CYS A 58 -10.99 4.47 -7.63
N LYS A 59 -10.26 3.43 -7.22
CA LYS A 59 -10.38 2.82 -5.90
C LYS A 59 -9.02 2.77 -5.22
N LYS A 60 -9.02 2.72 -3.90
CA LYS A 60 -7.80 2.62 -3.08
C LYS A 60 -7.96 1.54 -2.02
N LEU A 61 -6.93 0.70 -1.88
CA LEU A 61 -6.82 -0.24 -0.78
C LEU A 61 -5.97 0.35 0.34
N ARG A 62 -6.63 0.86 1.38
CA ARG A 62 -5.96 1.43 2.57
C ARG A 62 -5.26 0.38 3.43
N ARG A 63 -4.28 0.78 4.24
CA ARG A 63 -3.81 -0.09 5.33
C ARG A 63 -4.94 -0.25 6.34
N ARG A 64 -4.99 -1.38 7.05
CA ARG A 64 -5.94 -1.53 8.16
C ARG A 64 -5.47 -0.74 9.38
N ASP A 65 -6.40 0.00 9.99
CA ASP A 65 -6.15 0.85 11.15
C ASP A 65 -5.53 0.17 12.37
N PRO A 66 -5.88 -1.09 12.73
CA PRO A 66 -5.33 -1.73 13.92
C PRO A 66 -3.80 -1.75 13.94
N TYR A 67 -3.14 -1.98 12.79
CA TYR A 67 -1.68 -1.98 12.73
C TYR A 67 -1.06 -0.60 13.00
N THR A 68 -1.74 0.47 12.59
CA THR A 68 -1.28 1.84 12.85
C THR A 68 -1.40 2.18 14.33
N GLU A 69 -2.52 1.83 14.96
CA GLU A 69 -2.73 2.04 16.40
C GLU A 69 -1.73 1.25 17.24
N LEU A 70 -1.54 -0.04 16.91
CA LEU A 70 -0.53 -0.89 17.55
C LEU A 70 0.87 -0.31 17.38
N ALA A 71 1.20 0.21 16.19
CA ALA A 71 2.49 0.82 15.94
C ALA A 71 2.73 2.04 16.83
N ILE A 72 1.75 2.95 16.90
CA ILE A 72 1.86 4.16 17.69
C ILE A 72 2.03 3.80 19.17
N GLY A 73 1.17 2.94 19.71
CA GLY A 73 1.18 2.56 21.12
C GLY A 73 2.49 1.88 21.52
N LEU A 74 2.92 0.86 20.77
CA LEU A 74 4.17 0.14 21.09
C LEU A 74 5.40 1.03 20.93
N MET A 75 5.47 1.86 19.87
CA MET A 75 6.63 2.75 19.68
C MET A 75 6.72 3.82 20.75
N GLN A 76 5.58 4.39 21.18
CA GLN A 76 5.54 5.33 22.30
C GLN A 76 6.03 4.68 23.59
N TRP A 77 5.50 3.50 23.92
CA TRP A 77 5.90 2.77 25.12
C TRP A 77 7.40 2.40 25.10
N LEU A 78 7.92 1.88 23.98
CA LEU A 78 9.36 1.58 23.82
C LEU A 78 10.22 2.83 24.01
N HIS A 79 9.76 3.98 23.52
CA HIS A 79 10.46 5.26 23.68
C HIS A 79 10.47 5.71 25.13
N GLU A 80 9.32 5.70 25.82
CA GLU A 80 9.19 6.07 27.23
C GLU A 80 10.06 5.19 28.13
N LYS A 81 10.17 3.90 27.81
CA LYS A 81 11.00 2.94 28.55
C LYS A 81 12.49 3.00 28.20
N GLY A 82 12.88 3.78 27.19
CA GLY A 82 14.26 3.82 26.69
C GLY A 82 14.73 2.47 26.14
N MET A 83 13.82 1.65 25.62
CA MET A 83 14.13 0.31 25.14
C MET A 83 14.52 0.32 23.67
N ASN A 84 15.63 -0.35 23.35
CA ASN A 84 16.13 -0.50 21.98
C ASN A 84 15.88 -1.95 21.55
N LEU A 85 14.71 -2.18 20.94
CA LEU A 85 14.21 -3.51 20.60
C LEU A 85 13.78 -3.60 19.15
N LEU A 86 13.96 -4.79 18.59
CA LEU A 86 13.22 -5.26 17.43
C LEU A 86 12.09 -6.17 17.91
N LEU A 87 10.87 -5.79 17.57
CA LEU A 87 9.65 -6.58 17.79
C LEU A 87 9.15 -7.10 16.44
N ASP A 88 9.18 -8.41 16.22
CA ASP A 88 8.56 -9.06 15.05
C ASP A 88 7.33 -9.85 15.51
N ILE A 89 6.17 -9.34 15.12
CA ILE A 89 4.86 -9.74 15.62
C ILE A 89 4.08 -10.32 14.45
N THR A 90 3.80 -11.62 14.50
CA THR A 90 3.03 -12.32 13.49
C THR A 90 1.63 -12.60 13.99
N PHE A 91 0.64 -12.15 13.22
CA PHE A 91 -0.76 -12.48 13.40
C PHE A 91 -1.22 -13.52 12.38
N THR A 92 -2.17 -14.36 12.78
CA THR A 92 -2.83 -15.32 11.90
C THR A 92 -3.68 -14.63 10.83
N GLN A 93 -4.30 -13.51 11.20
CA GLN A 93 -5.13 -12.64 10.37
C GLN A 93 -5.02 -11.19 10.88
N ALA A 94 -5.64 -10.24 10.18
CA ALA A 94 -5.76 -8.89 10.73
C ALA A 94 -6.39 -8.89 12.14
N PRO A 95 -5.77 -8.20 13.13
CA PRO A 95 -6.28 -8.13 14.50
C PRO A 95 -7.72 -7.61 14.53
N ARG A 96 -8.56 -8.28 15.32
CA ARG A 96 -9.96 -7.85 15.55
C ARG A 96 -10.17 -7.38 16.98
N GLU A 97 -9.28 -7.78 17.87
CA GLU A 97 -9.21 -7.38 19.26
C GLU A 97 -8.84 -5.89 19.35
N LYS A 98 -9.19 -5.27 20.48
CA LYS A 98 -8.82 -3.88 20.75
C LYS A 98 -7.29 -3.75 20.83
N SER A 99 -6.74 -2.78 20.11
CA SER A 99 -5.30 -2.50 20.06
C SER A 99 -4.66 -2.40 21.44
N GLU A 100 -5.36 -1.78 22.40
CA GLU A 100 -4.94 -1.61 23.80
C GLU A 100 -4.68 -2.94 24.54
N LEU A 101 -5.48 -3.97 24.25
CA LEU A 101 -5.31 -5.28 24.87
C LEU A 101 -4.04 -5.92 24.34
N ILE A 102 -3.86 -5.91 23.01
CA ILE A 102 -2.69 -6.45 22.33
C ILE A 102 -1.41 -5.77 22.83
N ILE A 103 -1.42 -4.44 22.91
CA ILE A 103 -0.30 -3.67 23.46
C ILE A 103 0.04 -4.15 24.87
N LYS A 104 -0.94 -4.22 25.79
CA LYS A 104 -0.70 -4.67 27.18
C LYS A 104 -0.14 -6.08 27.28
N ALA A 105 -0.58 -7.01 26.44
CA ALA A 105 -0.03 -8.37 26.45
C ALA A 105 1.42 -8.40 25.97
N ILE A 106 1.76 -7.62 24.95
CA ILE A 106 3.14 -7.49 24.46
C ILE A 106 4.02 -6.82 25.52
N GLU A 107 3.56 -5.73 26.14
CA GLU A 107 4.25 -5.06 27.25
C GLU A 107 4.52 -6.04 28.40
N SER A 108 3.49 -6.78 28.83
CA SER A 108 3.59 -7.78 29.90
C SER A 108 4.56 -8.91 29.54
N TYR A 109 4.57 -9.36 28.28
CA TYR A 109 5.52 -10.36 27.82
C TYR A 109 6.96 -9.85 27.87
N ILE A 110 7.22 -8.63 27.43
CA ILE A 110 8.57 -8.05 27.43
C ILE A 110 9.06 -7.79 28.86
N GLU A 111 8.20 -7.30 29.75
CA GLU A 111 8.59 -6.98 31.13
C GLU A 111 8.65 -8.20 32.05
N LYS A 112 7.74 -9.17 31.88
CA LYS A 112 7.52 -10.27 32.84
C LYS A 112 7.75 -11.66 32.23
N GLY A 113 7.98 -11.76 30.93
CA GLY A 113 8.15 -13.03 30.21
C GLY A 113 6.86 -13.83 30.03
N HIS A 114 5.70 -13.25 30.33
CA HIS A 114 4.40 -13.93 30.25
C HIS A 114 3.52 -13.32 29.16
N LEU A 115 3.22 -14.11 28.13
CA LEU A 115 2.28 -13.71 27.08
C LEU A 115 0.89 -14.19 27.47
N GLU A 116 -0.04 -13.25 27.69
CA GLU A 116 -1.45 -13.58 27.85
C GLU A 116 -1.98 -14.14 26.52
N GLY A 117 -2.84 -15.16 26.59
CA GLY A 117 -3.37 -15.82 25.40
C GLY A 117 -4.16 -14.84 24.51
N MET A 118 -3.77 -14.75 23.24
CA MET A 118 -4.46 -13.96 22.23
C MET A 118 -4.69 -14.79 20.98
N ASP A 119 -5.94 -14.83 20.50
CA ASP A 119 -6.34 -15.68 19.39
C ASP A 119 -5.71 -15.25 18.06
N SER A 120 -5.53 -13.95 17.83
CA SER A 120 -4.92 -13.44 16.60
C SER A 120 -3.40 -13.53 16.59
N LEU A 121 -2.74 -13.49 17.75
CA LEU A 121 -1.27 -13.43 17.86
C LEU A 121 -0.67 -14.84 17.77
N GLU A 122 0.00 -15.10 16.65
CA GLU A 122 0.61 -16.41 16.38
C GLU A 122 2.03 -16.49 16.95
N ARG A 123 2.81 -15.42 16.80
CA ARG A 123 4.21 -15.38 17.18
C ARG A 123 4.65 -13.98 17.55
N LEU A 124 5.45 -13.87 18.60
CA LEU A 124 6.13 -12.65 19.02
C LEU A 124 7.63 -12.96 19.17
N THR A 125 8.46 -12.26 18.42
CA THR A 125 9.92 -12.33 18.53
C THR A 125 10.43 -10.99 19.02
N VAL A 126 11.23 -11.01 20.09
CA VAL A 126 11.82 -9.83 20.70
C VAL A 126 13.34 -9.98 20.65
N LEU A 127 14.02 -9.06 19.98
CA LEU A 127 15.47 -9.04 19.88
C LEU A 127 16.01 -7.71 20.41
N PRO A 128 17.00 -7.73 21.32
CA PRO A 128 17.67 -6.51 21.75
C PRO A 128 18.48 -5.92 20.60
N LEU A 129 18.47 -4.59 20.51
CA LEU A 129 19.32 -3.81 19.61
C LEU A 129 20.36 -3.05 20.43
N ALA A 130 21.52 -2.79 19.83
CA ALA A 130 22.55 -1.99 20.49
C ALA A 130 22.13 -0.51 20.58
N ASP A 131 22.48 0.15 21.69
CA ASP A 131 22.18 1.57 21.92
C ASP A 131 22.76 2.48 20.84
N VAL A 132 23.95 2.13 20.34
CA VAL A 132 24.61 2.80 19.23
C VAL A 132 25.14 1.74 18.26
N SER A 133 24.91 1.95 16.96
CA SER A 133 25.39 1.09 15.88
C SER A 133 25.94 1.92 14.72
N ASP A 134 26.84 1.35 13.94
CA ASP A 134 27.16 1.89 12.60
C ASP A 134 25.96 1.71 11.67
N ALA A 135 25.74 2.66 10.76
CA ALA A 135 24.77 2.51 9.69
C ALA A 135 25.38 1.78 8.48
N PRO A 136 24.60 0.99 7.73
CA PRO A 136 23.20 0.64 8.00
C PRO A 136 23.06 -0.32 9.19
N LEU A 137 21.91 -0.29 9.87
CA LEU A 137 21.64 -1.24 10.94
C LEU A 137 21.57 -2.66 10.34
N ASN A 138 22.47 -3.54 10.77
CA ASN A 138 22.58 -4.89 10.21
C ASN A 138 21.52 -5.84 10.81
N VAL A 139 20.26 -5.63 10.44
CA VAL A 139 19.12 -6.47 10.82
C VAL A 139 18.52 -7.09 9.56
N LYS A 140 18.53 -8.42 9.48
CA LYS A 140 17.91 -9.15 8.38
C LYS A 140 16.42 -9.32 8.63
N ILE A 141 15.59 -8.68 7.80
CA ILE A 141 14.12 -8.81 7.85
C ILE A 141 13.67 -9.51 6.58
N SER A 142 13.00 -10.67 6.70
CA SER A 142 12.40 -11.31 5.53
C SER A 142 11.15 -10.53 5.08
N PRO A 143 10.92 -10.37 3.78
CA PRO A 143 9.81 -9.56 3.27
C PRO A 143 8.46 -10.29 3.34
N GLU A 144 8.43 -11.60 3.62
CA GLU A 144 7.20 -12.39 3.55
C GLU A 144 6.16 -11.90 4.56
N ASN A 145 4.92 -11.75 4.09
CA ASN A 145 3.75 -11.46 4.93
C ASN A 145 3.83 -10.18 5.78
N VAL A 146 4.81 -9.29 5.53
CA VAL A 146 4.92 -8.02 6.25
C VAL A 146 3.73 -7.14 5.88
N GLU A 147 2.92 -6.80 6.88
CA GLU A 147 1.80 -5.88 6.76
C GLU A 147 2.24 -4.44 7.01
N TYR A 148 3.08 -4.26 8.04
CA TYR A 148 3.55 -2.95 8.40
C TYR A 148 4.91 -3.03 9.09
N LEU A 149 5.80 -2.10 8.76
CA LEU A 149 7.13 -1.97 9.35
C LEU A 149 7.32 -0.52 9.77
N VAL A 150 7.70 -0.31 11.03
CA VAL A 150 8.02 1.01 11.57
C VAL A 150 9.42 0.96 12.17
N TYR A 151 10.19 2.00 11.90
CA TYR A 151 11.54 2.19 12.41
C TYR A 151 11.67 3.59 12.98
N ALA A 152 12.24 3.71 14.17
CA ALA A 152 12.61 4.99 14.76
C ALA A 152 14.02 4.90 15.36
N ALA A 153 14.85 5.89 15.07
CA ALA A 153 16.17 6.05 15.65
C ALA A 153 16.66 7.50 15.48
N TYR A 154 17.70 7.86 16.22
CA TYR A 154 18.50 9.06 15.96
C TYR A 154 19.64 8.71 15.01
N ILE A 155 19.83 9.53 13.97
CA ILE A 155 20.90 9.35 12.99
C ILE A 155 21.82 10.56 13.06
N GLY A 156 23.14 10.33 13.07
CA GLY A 156 24.14 11.39 13.10
C GLY A 156 25.46 10.96 12.47
N VAL A 157 26.32 11.92 12.15
CA VAL A 157 27.67 11.66 11.65
C VAL A 157 28.68 11.88 12.78
N PHE A 158 29.49 10.88 13.07
CA PHE A 158 30.57 10.96 14.05
C PHE A 158 31.87 10.44 13.42
N GLU A 159 32.92 11.26 13.43
CA GLU A 159 34.22 10.94 12.80
C GLU A 159 34.10 10.47 11.34
N GLY A 160 33.19 11.09 10.57
CA GLY A 160 32.97 10.76 9.16
C GLY A 160 32.18 9.46 8.92
N ARG A 161 31.64 8.82 9.96
CA ARG A 161 30.78 7.63 9.86
C ARG A 161 29.35 7.96 10.27
N LEU A 162 28.37 7.41 9.54
CA LEU A 162 26.97 7.50 9.90
C LEU A 162 26.69 6.51 11.05
N LYS A 163 26.18 7.03 12.17
CA LYS A 163 25.83 6.28 13.37
C LYS A 163 24.32 6.33 13.59
N ILE A 164 23.79 5.24 14.11
CA ILE A 164 22.40 5.08 14.53
C ILE A 164 22.39 4.96 16.04
N LYS A 165 21.53 5.71 16.72
CA LYS A 165 21.36 5.70 18.17
C LYS A 165 19.89 5.47 18.55
N ASP A 166 19.69 4.72 19.62
CA ASP A 166 18.40 4.36 20.22
C ASP A 166 17.40 3.70 19.25
N PRO A 167 17.82 2.70 18.44
CA PRO A 167 16.97 2.12 17.41
C PRO A 167 15.81 1.31 17.98
N LYS A 168 14.64 1.47 17.38
CA LYS A 168 13.42 0.69 17.62
C LYS A 168 12.87 0.22 16.28
N ILE A 169 12.65 -1.08 16.16
CA ILE A 169 12.09 -1.71 14.96
C ILE A 169 10.83 -2.46 15.35
N LEU A 170 9.75 -2.22 14.64
CA LEU A 170 8.48 -2.91 14.83
C LEU A 170 8.03 -3.47 13.48
N ILE A 171 7.78 -4.78 13.45
CA ILE A 171 7.38 -5.51 12.25
C ILE A 171 6.08 -6.22 12.61
N PHE A 172 5.02 -5.92 11.86
CA PHE A 172 3.76 -6.63 11.91
C PHE A 172 3.63 -7.51 10.67
N ARG A 173 3.35 -8.78 10.88
CA ARG A 173 3.11 -9.77 9.82
C ARG A 173 1.70 -10.31 9.91
N ASN A 174 1.13 -10.62 8.75
CA ASN A 174 -0.17 -11.28 8.62
C ASN A 174 -0.03 -12.50 7.71
N ASN A 175 -0.13 -13.70 8.29
CA ASN A 175 0.01 -14.94 7.53
C ASN A 175 -1.10 -15.16 6.48
N ASN A 176 -2.24 -14.50 6.62
CA ASN A 176 -3.35 -14.54 5.68
C ASN A 176 -3.41 -13.29 4.76
N LYS A 177 -2.34 -12.49 4.71
CA LYS A 177 -2.30 -11.21 3.98
C LYS A 177 -2.79 -11.30 2.54
N VAL A 178 -2.26 -12.24 1.75
CA VAL A 178 -2.58 -12.36 0.31
C VAL A 178 -4.09 -12.56 0.10
N LYS A 179 -4.68 -13.51 0.82
CA LYS A 179 -6.12 -13.80 0.72
C LYS A 179 -6.96 -12.60 1.14
N GLU A 180 -6.59 -11.94 2.23
CA GLU A 180 -7.31 -10.74 2.68
C GLU A 180 -7.23 -9.59 1.67
N VAL A 181 -6.07 -9.36 1.07
CA VAL A 181 -5.92 -8.33 0.03
C VAL A 181 -6.76 -8.66 -1.20
N ILE A 182 -6.77 -9.93 -1.64
CA ILE A 182 -7.62 -10.38 -2.76
C ILE A 182 -9.10 -10.12 -2.47
N ASN A 183 -9.61 -10.54 -1.30
CA ASN A 183 -11.01 -10.31 -0.94
C ASN A 183 -11.38 -8.81 -0.93
N ARG A 184 -10.44 -7.95 -0.54
CA ARG A 184 -10.66 -6.50 -0.55
C ARG A 184 -10.63 -5.92 -1.96
N ILE A 185 -9.78 -6.45 -2.84
CA ILE A 185 -9.76 -6.10 -4.26
C ILE A 185 -11.08 -6.48 -4.91
N GLU A 186 -11.57 -7.70 -4.66
CA GLU A 186 -12.86 -8.17 -5.14
C GLU A 186 -13.96 -7.16 -4.77
N HIS A 187 -14.05 -6.79 -3.49
CA HIS A 187 -15.02 -5.81 -3.03
C HIS A 187 -14.92 -4.46 -3.77
N LYS A 188 -13.70 -3.96 -4.00
CA LYS A 188 -13.48 -2.71 -4.73
C LYS A 188 -13.78 -2.82 -6.23
N LEU A 189 -13.53 -3.97 -6.84
CA LEU A 189 -13.91 -4.24 -8.21
C LEU A 189 -15.43 -4.29 -8.37
N GLU A 190 -16.15 -4.92 -7.45
CA GLU A 190 -17.62 -4.96 -7.46
C GLU A 190 -18.24 -3.57 -7.27
N GLU A 191 -17.68 -2.74 -6.38
CA GLU A 191 -18.08 -1.33 -6.23
C GLU A 191 -17.91 -0.57 -7.56
N ALA A 192 -16.70 -0.60 -8.14
CA ALA A 192 -16.38 0.09 -9.38
C ALA A 192 -17.23 -0.41 -10.57
N TYR A 193 -17.43 -1.73 -10.66
CA TYR A 193 -18.31 -2.34 -11.66
C TYR A 193 -19.75 -1.85 -11.53
N GLY A 194 -20.25 -1.73 -10.29
CA GLY A 194 -21.55 -1.17 -9.99
C GLY A 194 -21.79 0.22 -10.57
N GLN A 195 -20.76 1.06 -10.59
CA GLN A 195 -20.78 2.41 -11.18
C GLN A 195 -20.63 2.36 -12.71
N LEU A 196 -19.61 1.65 -13.21
CA LEU A 196 -19.29 1.61 -14.63
C LEU A 196 -20.34 0.91 -15.50
N LYS A 197 -21.06 -0.08 -14.97
CA LYS A 197 -22.10 -0.79 -15.76
C LYS A 197 -23.25 0.13 -16.19
N MET A 198 -23.46 1.26 -15.50
CA MET A 198 -24.50 2.24 -15.82
C MET A 198 -24.14 3.08 -17.06
N ILE A 199 -22.86 3.17 -17.40
CA ILE A 199 -22.38 3.87 -18.59
C ILE A 199 -22.63 3.01 -19.83
N LYS A 200 -23.37 3.54 -20.79
CA LYS A 200 -23.61 2.87 -22.07
C LYS A 200 -22.47 3.18 -23.03
N VAL A 201 -21.65 2.18 -23.29
CA VAL A 201 -20.63 2.22 -24.35
C VAL A 201 -21.16 1.53 -25.60
N SER A 202 -21.05 2.20 -26.73
CA SER A 202 -21.56 1.79 -28.04
C SER A 202 -20.52 1.84 -29.16
N TYR A 203 -19.36 2.48 -28.93
CA TYR A 203 -18.32 2.63 -29.94
C TYR A 203 -17.01 1.95 -29.56
N ARG A 204 -16.25 1.51 -30.58
CA ARG A 204 -14.92 0.88 -30.40
C ARG A 204 -13.88 1.77 -29.70
N GLY A 205 -14.11 3.09 -29.64
CA GLY A 205 -13.22 4.07 -29.00
C GLY A 205 -13.51 4.32 -27.52
N GLU A 206 -14.61 3.80 -27.00
CA GLU A 206 -15.01 4.00 -25.60
C GLU A 206 -14.44 2.87 -24.73
N ARG A 207 -13.91 3.24 -23.57
CA ARG A 207 -13.24 2.34 -22.63
C ARG A 207 -13.77 2.51 -21.22
N LYS A 208 -14.03 1.39 -20.54
CA LYS A 208 -14.31 1.35 -19.10
C LYS A 208 -13.10 0.78 -18.38
N VAL A 209 -12.54 1.56 -17.46
CA VAL A 209 -11.29 1.22 -16.78
C VAL A 209 -11.49 1.31 -15.28
N VAL A 210 -11.03 0.30 -14.55
CA VAL A 210 -10.95 0.37 -13.09
C VAL A 210 -9.50 0.61 -12.70
N GLN A 211 -9.22 1.67 -11.97
CA GLN A 211 -7.90 1.89 -11.38
C GLN A 211 -7.95 1.56 -9.88
N ILE A 212 -7.01 0.75 -9.41
CA ILE A 212 -6.90 0.40 -7.98
C ILE A 212 -5.51 0.75 -7.48
N ASP A 213 -5.42 1.73 -6.59
CA ASP A 213 -4.20 1.98 -5.83
C ASP A 213 -4.04 0.92 -4.72
N VAL A 214 -3.02 0.07 -4.88
CA VAL A 214 -2.71 -1.02 -3.96
C VAL A 214 -1.50 -0.73 -3.06
N SER A 215 -0.94 0.48 -3.14
CA SER A 215 0.33 0.86 -2.51
C SER A 215 0.36 0.59 -1.01
N ASP A 216 -0.72 0.95 -0.30
CA ASP A 216 -0.78 0.79 1.15
C ASP A 216 -0.98 -0.67 1.56
N ALA A 217 -1.70 -1.46 0.75
CA ALA A 217 -1.98 -2.87 0.99
C ALA A 217 -0.77 -3.78 0.72
N ILE A 218 -0.01 -3.53 -0.33
CA ILE A 218 1.25 -4.25 -0.60
C ILE A 218 2.42 -3.79 0.29
N GLY A 219 2.23 -2.66 0.96
CA GLY A 219 3.25 -1.93 1.71
C GLY A 219 4.14 -1.10 0.79
N ALA A 220 4.30 0.19 1.12
CA ALA A 220 5.15 1.12 0.37
C ALA A 220 6.52 0.49 0.08
N ILE A 221 6.88 0.42 -1.21
CA ILE A 221 8.14 -0.17 -1.64
C ILE A 221 9.20 0.91 -1.49
N VAL A 222 10.01 0.80 -0.45
CA VAL A 222 11.19 1.64 -0.26
C VAL A 222 12.34 0.98 -1.00
N VAL A 223 12.87 1.66 -2.03
CA VAL A 223 13.94 1.15 -2.88
C VAL A 223 15.20 1.99 -2.65
N PRO A 224 16.27 1.42 -2.09
CA PRO A 224 17.56 2.09 -2.08
C PRO A 224 18.03 2.28 -3.53
N TYR A 225 18.54 3.46 -3.87
CA TYR A 225 19.03 3.77 -5.23
C TYR A 225 20.14 2.82 -5.72
N TYR A 226 20.78 2.06 -4.81
CA TYR A 226 21.88 1.12 -5.11
C TYR A 226 21.52 -0.35 -4.92
N ASP A 227 20.25 -0.72 -4.77
CA ASP A 227 19.88 -2.12 -4.55
C ASP A 227 19.74 -2.87 -5.88
N GLU A 228 20.71 -3.76 -6.17
CA GLU A 228 20.64 -4.73 -7.27
C GLU A 228 19.67 -5.85 -6.90
N GLY A 229 18.38 -5.51 -6.99
CA GLY A 229 17.29 -6.45 -6.93
C GLY A 229 16.93 -6.92 -5.52
N VAL A 230 15.62 -7.04 -5.27
CA VAL A 230 14.95 -8.32 -4.99
C VAL A 230 13.50 -8.06 -4.57
N TYR A 231 12.62 -8.79 -5.27
CA TYR A 231 11.29 -9.30 -4.89
C TYR A 231 10.30 -8.44 -4.10
N LYS A 232 9.27 -7.99 -4.84
CA LYS A 232 7.86 -7.99 -4.40
C LYS A 232 6.89 -8.41 -5.53
N GLU A 233 7.33 -9.32 -6.41
CA GLU A 233 6.50 -9.75 -7.55
C GLU A 233 5.40 -10.74 -7.16
N GLU A 234 5.57 -11.56 -6.13
CA GLU A 234 4.63 -12.66 -5.87
C GLU A 234 3.24 -12.16 -5.43
N MET A 235 3.18 -11.19 -4.51
CA MET A 235 1.91 -10.60 -4.09
C MET A 235 1.20 -9.89 -5.26
N LEU A 236 1.96 -9.12 -6.04
CA LEU A 236 1.42 -8.42 -7.21
C LEU A 236 0.94 -9.41 -8.27
N ARG A 237 1.68 -10.49 -8.52
CA ARG A 237 1.28 -11.57 -9.43
C ARG A 237 0.00 -12.26 -8.98
N ASN A 238 -0.17 -12.52 -7.69
CA ASN A 238 -1.41 -13.08 -7.15
C ASN A 238 -2.60 -12.13 -7.38
N ILE A 239 -2.40 -10.83 -7.19
CA ILE A 239 -3.40 -9.80 -7.48
C ILE A 239 -3.70 -9.74 -8.98
N GLU A 240 -2.68 -9.74 -9.83
CA GLU A 240 -2.80 -9.69 -11.28
C GLU A 240 -3.61 -10.87 -11.83
N ASN A 241 -3.28 -12.08 -11.37
CA ASN A 241 -4.01 -13.29 -11.75
C ASN A 241 -5.49 -13.21 -11.34
N PHE A 242 -5.76 -12.78 -10.11
CA PHE A 242 -7.12 -12.59 -9.64
C PHE A 242 -7.91 -11.57 -10.49
N CYS A 243 -7.33 -10.39 -10.75
CA CYS A 243 -7.96 -9.36 -11.58
C CYS A 243 -8.19 -9.85 -13.02
N LYS A 244 -7.28 -10.65 -13.58
CA LYS A 244 -7.45 -11.25 -14.90
C LYS A 244 -8.63 -12.21 -14.95
N ASP A 245 -8.74 -13.09 -13.96
CA ASP A 245 -9.89 -14.01 -13.83
C ASP A 245 -11.20 -13.26 -13.60
N TRP A 246 -11.15 -12.15 -12.87
CA TRP A 246 -12.31 -11.28 -12.66
C TRP A 246 -12.73 -10.57 -13.96
N LEU A 247 -11.80 -10.03 -14.75
CA LEU A 247 -12.06 -9.39 -16.04
C LEU A 247 -12.68 -10.36 -17.06
N LEU A 248 -12.29 -11.63 -17.06
CA LEU A 248 -12.92 -12.66 -17.91
C LEU A 248 -14.41 -12.86 -17.62
N LYS A 249 -14.87 -12.53 -16.41
CA LYS A 249 -16.27 -12.59 -16.00
C LYS A 249 -17.03 -11.27 -16.21
N HIS A 250 -16.31 -10.17 -16.47
CA HIS A 250 -16.84 -8.81 -16.61
C HIS A 250 -16.35 -8.17 -17.93
N PRO A 251 -16.81 -8.69 -19.09
CA PRO A 251 -16.25 -8.35 -20.40
C PRO A 251 -16.54 -6.91 -20.86
N ASP A 252 -17.41 -6.18 -20.16
CA ASP A 252 -17.68 -4.77 -20.40
C ASP A 252 -16.64 -3.84 -19.75
N ILE A 253 -15.74 -4.37 -18.92
CA ILE A 253 -14.58 -3.64 -18.39
C ILE A 253 -13.34 -3.98 -19.24
N ASP A 254 -12.72 -2.98 -19.84
CA ASP A 254 -11.57 -3.18 -20.74
C ASP A 254 -10.29 -3.55 -19.98
N SER A 255 -10.07 -2.96 -18.80
CA SER A 255 -8.86 -3.20 -18.02
C SER A 255 -9.00 -2.83 -16.54
N VAL A 256 -8.16 -3.48 -15.72
CA VAL A 256 -7.85 -3.05 -14.36
C VAL A 256 -6.43 -2.52 -14.34
N VAL A 257 -6.21 -1.31 -13.84
CA VAL A 257 -4.89 -0.71 -13.69
C VAL A 257 -4.51 -0.69 -12.21
N LEU A 258 -3.52 -1.49 -11.83
CA LEU A 258 -2.96 -1.41 -10.48
C LEU A 258 -1.99 -0.23 -10.40
N VAL A 259 -2.16 0.60 -9.38
CA VAL A 259 -1.26 1.71 -9.10
C VAL A 259 -0.42 1.42 -7.86
N ILE A 260 0.89 1.61 -8.02
CA ILE A 260 1.89 1.30 -7.00
C ILE A 260 2.81 2.50 -6.86
N ARG A 261 2.82 3.10 -5.66
CA ARG A 261 3.71 4.21 -5.31
C ARG A 261 4.96 3.65 -4.62
N ARG A 262 6.12 3.94 -5.22
CA ARG A 262 7.44 3.56 -4.73
C ARG A 262 8.19 4.79 -4.24
N ILE A 263 8.92 4.60 -3.14
CA ILE A 263 9.72 5.64 -2.52
C ILE A 263 11.18 5.25 -2.73
N HIS A 264 11.91 6.03 -3.51
CA HIS A 264 13.33 5.83 -3.74
C HIS A 264 14.12 6.67 -2.76
N LEU A 265 15.07 6.04 -2.08
CA LEU A 265 15.99 6.71 -1.16
C LEU A 265 17.40 6.78 -1.74
N ASP A 266 18.11 7.85 -1.46
CA ASP A 266 19.54 7.97 -1.73
C ASP A 266 20.34 7.04 -0.76
N PRO A 267 21.67 6.87 -0.94
CA PRO A 267 22.53 6.09 -0.03
C PRO A 267 22.48 6.48 1.44
N PHE A 268 22.06 7.71 1.72
CA PHE A 268 22.01 8.30 3.06
C PHE A 268 20.61 8.16 3.68
N GLY A 269 19.66 7.54 2.98
CA GLY A 269 18.29 7.33 3.43
C GLY A 269 17.38 8.53 3.22
N HIS A 270 17.80 9.56 2.49
CA HIS A 270 16.93 10.69 2.15
C HIS A 270 16.04 10.34 0.98
N LEU A 271 14.84 10.91 0.98
CA LEU A 271 13.91 10.80 -0.14
C LEU A 271 14.55 11.39 -1.41
N TYR A 272 14.80 10.53 -2.39
CA TYR A 272 15.33 10.91 -3.70
C TYR A 272 14.21 11.09 -4.72
N ALA A 273 13.27 10.14 -4.79
CA ALA A 273 12.16 10.20 -5.72
C ALA A 273 10.93 9.46 -5.20
N ILE A 274 9.75 9.88 -5.66
CA ILE A 274 8.51 9.10 -5.56
C ILE A 274 8.15 8.71 -6.98
N VAL A 275 8.13 7.41 -7.25
CA VAL A 275 7.79 6.85 -8.57
C VAL A 275 6.43 6.20 -8.47
N VAL A 276 5.56 6.49 -9.44
CA VAL A 276 4.26 5.82 -9.54
C VAL A 276 4.29 4.87 -10.74
N GLU A 277 4.13 3.59 -10.44
CA GLU A 277 4.07 2.52 -11.43
C GLU A 277 2.62 2.14 -11.69
N TYR A 278 2.32 1.88 -12.96
CA TYR A 278 1.03 1.43 -13.44
C TYR A 278 1.18 0.04 -14.03
N ARG A 279 0.38 -0.92 -13.54
CA ARG A 279 0.29 -2.27 -14.12
C ARG A 279 -1.09 -2.46 -14.71
N THR A 280 -1.17 -2.34 -16.04
CA THR A 280 -2.41 -2.56 -16.78
C THR A 280 -2.65 -4.05 -16.98
N ILE A 281 -3.79 -4.53 -16.51
CA ILE A 281 -4.25 -5.91 -16.64
C ILE A 281 -5.43 -5.90 -17.60
N THR A 282 -5.33 -6.70 -18.65
CA THR A 282 -6.38 -6.87 -19.67
C THR A 282 -6.87 -8.33 -19.68
N PRO A 283 -8.14 -8.60 -20.04
CA PRO A 283 -8.67 -9.96 -20.13
C PRO A 283 -7.91 -10.81 -21.17
N TYR A 284 -7.39 -10.15 -22.20
CA TYR A 284 -6.55 -10.74 -23.24
C TYR A 284 -5.28 -9.92 -23.34
N THR A 285 -4.12 -10.55 -23.12
CA THR A 285 -2.86 -9.99 -23.60
C THR A 285 -2.83 -10.31 -25.09
N PRO A 286 -2.99 -9.34 -26.02
CA PRO A 286 -2.68 -9.65 -27.41
C PRO A 286 -1.24 -10.21 -27.40
N PRO A 287 -0.98 -11.38 -28.01
CA PRO A 287 0.37 -11.86 -28.17
C PRO A 287 1.18 -10.70 -28.75
N GLY A 288 2.21 -10.27 -28.02
CA GLY A 288 2.97 -9.09 -28.39
C GLY A 288 3.49 -9.24 -29.83
N TRP A 289 3.74 -8.11 -30.48
CA TRP A 289 4.40 -8.06 -31.80
C TRP A 289 5.81 -8.71 -31.81
N SER A 290 6.27 -9.21 -30.66
CA SER A 290 7.50 -9.99 -30.46
C SER A 290 7.30 -11.51 -30.57
N VAL A 291 6.09 -12.02 -30.85
CA VAL A 291 5.96 -13.41 -31.28
C VAL A 291 6.52 -13.47 -32.70
N LEU A 292 7.78 -13.90 -32.81
CA LEU A 292 8.44 -14.24 -34.07
C LEU A 292 7.54 -15.21 -34.85
N THR A 293 6.84 -14.67 -35.85
CA THR A 293 6.32 -15.45 -36.99
C THR A 293 7.44 -15.83 -37.93
#